data_AF-F9YW06-F1
#
_entry.id   AF-F9YW06-F1
#
_cell.length_a   1.000
_cell.length_b   1.000
_cell.length_c   1.000
_cell.angle_alpha   90.00
_cell.angle_beta   90.00
_cell.angle_gamma   90.00
#
_symmetry.space_group_name_H-M   'P 1'
#
loop_
_entity.id
_entity.type
_entity.pdbx_description
1 polymer ?
#
loop_
_entity_poly.entity_id
_entity_poly.type
_entity_poly.pdbx_seq_one_letter_code
_entity_poly.pdbx_strand_id
1 'polypeptide(L)'
;MKKGDFESWYENIFEKHAYDRLSFEAHHIIPIDVLKTNKELKKLLFDLKKADPNFNFDFNGIDNGMMIQKKSLKLDISGHTSHKDYNDAISEKITEICNETDLNNLEKFEEIQELIKNTKTKLEQEVLLGNKDVNDIKKF
;
A
#
# COMPACT_ATOMS: atom_id res chain seq x y z
N MET A 1 -19.32 -4.79 -9.46
CA MET A 1 -19.09 -3.58 -8.64
C MET A 1 -18.99 -2.41 -9.59
N LYS A 2 -19.71 -1.30 -9.35
CA LYS A 2 -19.44 -0.06 -10.08
C LYS A 2 -18.02 0.38 -9.68
N LYS A 3 -17.12 0.59 -10.65
CA LYS A 3 -15.84 1.26 -10.38
C LYS A 3 -16.17 2.62 -9.76
N GLY A 4 -15.53 2.94 -8.64
CA GLY A 4 -15.60 4.29 -8.09
C GLY A 4 -15.06 5.27 -9.13
N ASP A 5 -15.77 6.38 -9.31
CA ASP A 5 -15.43 7.44 -10.27
C ASP A 5 -14.86 8.62 -9.48
N PHE A 6 -13.73 9.16 -9.94
CA PHE A 6 -13.03 10.23 -9.23
C PHE A 6 -13.90 11.48 -9.13
N GLU A 7 -14.63 11.83 -10.19
CA GLU A 7 -15.49 13.02 -10.20
C GLU A 7 -16.62 12.87 -9.17
N SER A 8 -17.27 11.71 -9.17
CA SER A 8 -18.30 11.36 -8.20
C SER A 8 -17.76 11.40 -6.75
N TRP A 9 -16.55 10.89 -6.51
CA TRP A 9 -15.90 10.97 -5.20
C TRP A 9 -15.55 12.42 -4.83
N TYR A 10 -15.01 13.19 -5.77
CA TYR A 10 -14.61 14.56 -5.54
C TYR A 10 -15.83 15.43 -5.18
N GLU A 11 -16.90 15.40 -5.97
CA GLU A 11 -18.11 16.19 -5.69
C GLU A 11 -18.82 15.73 -4.41
N ASN A 12 -18.93 14.41 -4.19
CA ASN A 12 -19.80 13.89 -3.14
C ASN A 12 -19.10 13.61 -1.81
N ILE A 13 -17.78 13.43 -1.82
CA ILE A 13 -16.97 13.21 -0.63
C ILE A 13 -16.09 14.42 -0.39
N PHE A 14 -15.24 14.80 -1.34
CA PHE A 14 -14.25 15.87 -1.11
C PHE A 14 -14.88 17.27 -1.00
N GLU A 15 -15.63 17.75 -1.99
CA GLU A 15 -16.26 19.07 -1.96
C GLU A 15 -17.34 19.17 -0.88
N LYS A 16 -18.19 18.14 -0.76
CA LYS A 16 -19.24 18.10 0.28
C LYS A 16 -18.68 18.05 1.70
N HIS A 17 -17.50 17.45 1.92
CA HIS A 17 -16.95 17.26 3.25
C HIS A 17 -15.66 18.03 3.55
N ALA A 18 -15.00 18.72 2.62
CA ALA A 18 -13.79 19.46 2.98
C ALA A 18 -13.34 20.59 2.07
N TYR A 19 -13.31 21.77 2.70
CA TYR A 19 -11.99 22.34 2.99
C TYR A 19 -11.49 22.00 4.42
N ASP A 20 -12.38 21.73 5.40
CA ASP A 20 -11.98 21.75 6.82
C ASP A 20 -12.05 20.39 7.57
N ARG A 21 -12.68 19.34 7.02
CA ARG A 21 -13.05 18.12 7.81
C ARG A 21 -12.51 16.79 7.30
N LEU A 22 -12.10 16.67 6.03
CA LEU A 22 -11.35 15.51 5.55
C LEU A 22 -9.87 15.73 5.81
N SER A 23 -9.28 14.88 6.64
CA SER A 23 -7.84 14.79 6.79
C SER A 23 -7.33 13.62 5.94
N PHE A 24 -6.33 13.87 5.10
CA PHE A 24 -5.58 12.82 4.41
C PHE A 24 -4.31 12.49 5.18
N GLU A 25 -3.89 11.23 5.11
CA GLU A 25 -2.63 10.76 5.65
C GLU A 25 -1.82 10.07 4.57
N ALA A 26 -0.50 10.22 4.67
CA ALA A 26 0.42 9.41 3.90
C ALA A 26 0.33 7.96 4.41
N HIS A 27 0.03 7.03 3.50
CA HIS A 27 -0.04 5.61 3.76
C HIS A 27 1.09 4.89 3.02
N HIS A 28 1.85 4.08 3.74
CA HIS A 28 2.85 3.19 3.15
C HIS A 28 2.18 1.92 2.65
N ILE A 29 2.42 1.58 1.38
CA ILE A 29 1.87 0.40 0.73
C ILE A 29 2.48 -0.87 1.32
N ILE A 30 3.82 -0.94 1.40
CA ILE A 30 4.51 -1.87 2.27
C ILE A 30 4.68 -1.17 3.62
N PRO A 31 3.94 -1.59 4.66
CA PRO A 31 3.97 -0.94 5.96
C PRO A 31 5.37 -0.97 6.56
N ILE A 32 5.71 0.08 7.30
CA ILE A 32 7.04 0.18 7.93
C ILE A 32 7.33 -1.00 8.88
N ASP A 33 6.30 -1.56 9.51
CA ASP A 33 6.43 -2.72 10.38
C ASP A 33 6.78 -3.99 9.59
N VAL A 34 6.25 -4.17 8.38
CA VAL A 34 6.65 -5.26 7.48
C VAL A 34 8.12 -5.10 7.09
N LEU A 35 8.54 -3.89 6.70
CA LEU A 35 9.96 -3.60 6.42
C LEU A 35 10.87 -3.93 7.62
N LYS A 36 10.39 -3.67 8.83
CA LYS A 36 11.13 -3.92 10.08
C LYS A 36 11.11 -5.38 10.52
N THR A 37 10.16 -6.21 10.10
CA THR A 37 9.97 -7.54 10.69
C THR A 37 10.14 -8.69 9.69
N ASN A 38 9.85 -8.48 8.41
CA ASN A 38 10.00 -9.48 7.36
C ASN A 38 11.49 -9.73 7.06
N LYS A 39 12.00 -10.91 7.39
CA LYS A 39 13.44 -11.22 7.30
C LYS A 39 13.88 -11.46 5.87
N GLU A 40 12.99 -12.04 5.08
CA GLU A 40 13.16 -12.41 3.69
C GLU A 40 13.32 -11.14 2.84
N LEU A 41 12.43 -10.16 3.04
CA LEU A 41 12.54 -8.84 2.42
C LEU A 41 13.86 -8.15 2.77
N LYS A 42 14.22 -8.12 4.06
CA LYS A 42 15.49 -7.51 4.49
C LYS A 42 16.71 -8.18 3.84
N LYS A 43 16.69 -9.51 3.76
CA LYS A 43 17.75 -10.28 3.12
C LYS A 43 17.84 -9.95 1.63
N LEU A 44 16.71 -9.91 0.94
CA LEU A 44 16.63 -9.54 -0.47
C LEU A 44 17.26 -8.16 -0.72
N LEU A 45 16.83 -7.14 0.04
CA LEU A 45 17.33 -5.78 -0.09
C LEU A 45 18.83 -5.66 0.23
N PHE A 46 19.31 -6.41 1.23
CA PHE A 46 20.73 -6.48 1.54
C PHE A 46 21.54 -7.10 0.40
N ASP A 47 21.05 -8.22 -0.16
CA ASP A 47 21.73 -8.91 -1.24
C ASP A 47 21.75 -8.06 -2.53
N LEU A 48 20.68 -7.31 -2.83
CA LEU A 48 20.62 -6.34 -3.92
C LEU A 48 21.61 -5.20 -3.74
N LYS A 49 21.64 -4.59 -2.55
CA LYS A 49 22.60 -3.51 -2.24
C LYS A 49 24.05 -3.98 -2.29
N LYS A 50 24.31 -5.24 -1.93
CA LYS A 50 25.63 -5.86 -2.02
C LYS A 50 26.04 -6.12 -3.47
N ALA A 51 25.10 -6.54 -4.32
CA ALA A 51 25.34 -6.78 -5.75
C ALA A 51 25.54 -5.48 -6.53
N ASP A 52 24.76 -4.44 -6.21
CA ASP A 52 24.90 -3.10 -6.77
C ASP A 52 24.90 -2.03 -5.65
N PRO A 53 26.06 -1.44 -5.33
CA PRO A 53 26.15 -0.35 -4.36
C PRO A 53 25.30 0.88 -4.70
N ASN A 54 24.89 1.06 -5.96
CA ASN A 54 24.02 2.16 -6.39
C ASN A 54 22.53 1.80 -6.30
N PHE A 55 22.18 0.54 -6.04
CA PHE A 55 20.80 0.15 -5.79
C PHE A 55 20.22 0.99 -4.66
N ASN A 56 19.10 1.65 -4.95
CA ASN A 56 18.37 2.47 -4.01
C ASN A 56 16.88 2.30 -4.24
N PHE A 57 16.13 2.10 -3.16
CA PHE A 57 14.68 2.09 -3.20
C PHE A 57 14.16 2.95 -2.06
N ASP A 58 13.41 4.00 -2.41
CA ASP A 58 12.89 4.93 -1.43
C ASP A 58 11.58 4.42 -0.81
N PHE A 59 11.73 3.66 0.27
CA PHE A 59 10.61 3.14 1.04
C PHE A 59 9.73 4.21 1.70
N ASN A 60 10.25 5.43 1.89
CA ASN A 60 9.51 6.55 2.47
C ASN A 60 8.97 7.49 1.39
N GLY A 61 9.38 7.29 0.14
CA GLY A 61 9.02 8.11 -1.00
C GLY A 61 7.70 7.71 -1.63
N ILE A 62 7.34 8.44 -2.68
CA ILE A 62 6.12 8.21 -3.45
C ILE A 62 6.08 6.79 -4.04
N ASP A 63 7.23 6.12 -4.21
CA ASP A 63 7.31 4.77 -4.75
C ASP A 63 6.56 3.76 -3.87
N ASN A 64 6.63 3.91 -2.55
CA ASN A 64 5.93 3.07 -1.57
C ASN A 64 4.79 3.82 -0.83
N GLY A 65 4.48 5.06 -1.22
CA GLY A 65 3.49 5.90 -0.54
C GLY A 65 2.28 6.26 -1.42
N MET A 66 1.14 6.51 -0.78
CA MET A 66 0.01 7.24 -1.37
C MET A 66 -0.78 8.00 -0.30
N MET A 67 -1.54 9.02 -0.70
CA MET A 67 -2.45 9.73 0.22
C MET A 67 -3.80 8.99 0.29
N ILE A 68 -4.30 8.74 1.50
CA ILE A 68 -5.62 8.14 1.73
C ILE A 68 -6.34 8.97 2.79
N GLN A 69 -7.66 9.13 2.66
CA GLN A 69 -8.46 9.79 3.68
C GLN A 69 -8.43 9.00 5.00
N LYS A 70 -8.36 9.68 6.15
CA LYS A 70 -8.55 9.00 7.44
C LYS A 70 -9.98 8.46 7.53
N LYS A 71 -10.13 7.30 8.16
CA LYS A 71 -11.45 6.78 8.51
C LYS A 71 -12.16 7.79 9.44
N SER A 72 -13.43 8.08 9.16
CA SER A 72 -14.25 8.97 9.98
C SER A 72 -15.65 8.40 10.17
N LEU A 73 -15.94 7.92 11.38
CA LEU A 73 -17.28 7.42 11.74
C LEU A 73 -18.34 8.55 11.70
N LYS A 74 -17.95 9.78 12.01
CA LYS A 74 -18.85 10.94 12.00
C LYS A 74 -19.32 11.31 10.59
N LEU A 75 -18.47 11.08 9.60
CA LEU A 75 -18.75 11.41 8.20
C LEU A 75 -19.16 10.17 7.39
N ASP A 76 -19.22 8.98 8.02
CA ASP A 76 -19.44 7.69 7.37
C ASP A 76 -18.43 7.41 6.23
N ILE A 77 -17.17 7.75 6.47
CA ILE A 77 -16.08 7.64 5.49
C ILE A 77 -15.15 6.50 5.87
N SER A 78 -14.97 5.54 4.96
CA SER A 78 -13.96 4.49 5.04
C SER A 78 -12.57 5.04 4.69
N GLY A 79 -11.51 4.45 5.21
CA GLY A 79 -10.17 5.00 5.00
C GLY A 79 -9.05 4.38 5.81
N HIS A 80 -8.01 5.18 6.06
CA HIS A 80 -6.88 4.77 6.89
C HIS A 80 -7.29 4.62 8.36
N THR A 81 -7.01 3.45 8.92
CA THR A 81 -7.27 3.04 10.32
C THR A 81 -6.22 2.00 10.73
N SER A 82 -6.29 1.44 11.96
CA SER A 82 -5.44 0.31 12.35
C SER A 82 -5.61 -0.85 11.35
N HIS A 83 -4.50 -1.31 10.77
CA HIS A 83 -4.49 -2.18 9.60
C HIS A 83 -3.57 -3.40 9.79
N LYS A 84 -3.72 -4.10 10.93
CA LYS A 84 -2.89 -5.29 11.24
C LYS A 84 -3.05 -6.40 10.20
N ASP A 85 -4.27 -6.68 9.77
CA ASP A 85 -4.53 -7.77 8.83
C ASP A 85 -3.95 -7.45 7.45
N TYR A 86 -3.99 -6.18 7.04
CA TYR A 86 -3.31 -5.70 5.85
C TYR A 86 -1.79 -5.92 5.96
N ASN A 87 -1.19 -5.56 7.11
CA ASN A 87 0.24 -5.75 7.33
C ASN A 87 0.63 -7.23 7.25
N ASP A 88 -0.15 -8.10 7.90
CA ASP A 88 0.08 -9.55 7.89
C ASP A 88 0.00 -10.10 6.46
N ALA A 89 -1.05 -9.73 5.70
CA ALA A 89 -1.27 -10.21 4.34
C ALA A 89 -0.23 -9.69 3.33
N ILE A 90 0.18 -8.42 3.43
CA ILE A 90 1.31 -7.88 2.64
C ILE A 90 2.61 -8.61 2.98
N SER A 91 2.87 -8.85 4.27
CA SER A 91 4.08 -9.56 4.69
C SER A 91 4.11 -10.98 4.14
N GLU A 92 2.98 -11.71 4.21
CA GLU A 92 2.85 -13.06 3.66
C GLU A 92 3.15 -13.04 2.15
N LYS A 93 2.54 -12.12 1.41
CA LYS A 93 2.76 -12.02 -0.04
C LYS A 93 4.20 -11.72 -0.41
N ILE A 94 4.87 -10.83 0.33
CA ILE A 94 6.29 -10.52 0.12
C ILE A 94 7.15 -11.75 0.42
N THR A 95 6.84 -12.48 1.48
CA THR A 95 7.56 -13.73 1.83
C THR A 95 7.38 -14.79 0.73
N GLU A 96 6.19 -14.92 0.13
CA GLU A 96 5.97 -15.78 -1.03
C GLU A 96 6.90 -15.40 -2.19
N ILE A 97 6.90 -14.13 -2.61
CA ILE A 97 7.75 -13.64 -3.70
C ILE A 97 9.23 -13.89 -3.39
N CYS A 98 9.68 -13.62 -2.17
CA CYS A 98 11.07 -13.79 -1.77
C CYS A 98 11.52 -15.26 -1.77
N ASN A 99 10.59 -16.19 -1.53
CA ASN A 99 10.85 -17.63 -1.50
C ASN A 99 10.70 -18.31 -2.85
N GLU A 100 10.23 -17.60 -3.89
CA GLU A 100 10.12 -18.15 -5.24
C GLU A 100 11.51 -18.61 -5.74
N THR A 101 11.63 -19.87 -6.13
CA THR A 101 12.94 -20.45 -6.48
C THR A 101 13.36 -20.16 -7.90
N ASP A 102 12.38 -19.88 -8.76
CA ASP A 102 12.61 -19.64 -10.18
C ASP A 102 13.04 -18.19 -10.48
N LEU A 103 12.85 -17.28 -9.51
CA LEU A 103 13.21 -15.87 -9.64
C LEU A 103 14.56 -15.57 -8.98
N ASN A 104 15.38 -14.79 -9.68
CA ASN A 104 16.56 -14.17 -9.11
C ASN A 104 16.19 -12.95 -8.23
N ASN A 105 17.17 -12.40 -7.51
CA ASN A 105 16.91 -11.29 -6.57
C ASN A 105 16.36 -10.02 -7.25
N LEU A 106 16.78 -9.71 -8.48
CA LEU A 106 16.26 -8.55 -9.20
C LEU A 106 14.81 -8.79 -9.61
N GLU A 107 14.50 -9.96 -10.16
CA GLU A 107 13.13 -10.34 -10.55
C GLU A 107 12.19 -10.35 -9.34
N LYS A 108 12.63 -10.87 -8.18
CA LYS A 108 11.86 -10.80 -6.93
C LYS A 108 11.54 -9.39 -6.51
N PHE A 109 12.48 -8.47 -6.73
CA PHE A 109 12.28 -7.08 -6.40
C PHE A 109 11.33 -6.39 -7.38
N GLU A 110 11.41 -6.70 -8.68
CA GLU A 110 10.47 -6.24 -9.70
C GLU A 110 9.03 -6.70 -9.37
N GLU A 111 8.84 -7.95 -8.94
CA GLU A 111 7.55 -8.46 -8.46
C GLU A 111 7.03 -7.70 -7.22
N ILE A 112 7.92 -7.30 -6.30
CA ILE A 112 7.54 -6.45 -5.16
C ILE A 112 7.12 -5.05 -5.62
N GLN A 113 7.80 -4.48 -6.62
CA GLN A 113 7.41 -3.19 -7.21
C GLN A 113 6.05 -3.28 -7.91
N GLU A 114 5.78 -4.39 -8.59
CA GLU A 114 4.47 -4.67 -9.18
C GLU A 114 3.39 -4.84 -8.11
N LEU A 115 3.67 -5.58 -7.03
CA LEU A 115 2.79 -5.67 -5.87
C LEU A 115 2.42 -4.29 -5.32
N ILE A 116 3.40 -3.38 -5.18
CA ILE A 116 3.15 -2.01 -4.73
C ILE A 116 2.21 -1.27 -5.69
N LYS A 117 2.49 -1.31 -6.99
CA LYS A 117 1.68 -0.64 -8.02
C LYS A 117 0.24 -1.16 -8.05
N ASN A 118 0.07 -2.48 -7.98
CA ASN A 118 -1.23 -3.13 -7.96
C ASN A 118 -2.00 -2.80 -6.67
N THR A 119 -1.30 -2.76 -5.55
CA THR A 119 -1.90 -2.40 -4.26
C THR A 119 -2.34 -0.93 -4.22
N LYS A 120 -1.56 0.01 -4.78
CA LYS A 120 -1.98 1.41 -4.94
C LYS A 120 -3.29 1.52 -5.71
N THR A 121 -3.35 0.83 -6.86
CA THR A 121 -4.56 0.79 -7.70
C THR A 121 -5.75 0.24 -6.93
N LYS A 122 -5.51 -0.79 -6.11
CA LYS A 122 -6.56 -1.42 -5.29
C LYS A 122 -7.05 -0.51 -4.17
N LEU A 123 -6.14 0.15 -3.46
CA LEU A 123 -6.47 1.12 -2.41
C LEU A 123 -7.21 2.33 -2.99
N GLU A 124 -6.81 2.81 -4.16
CA GLU A 124 -7.54 3.86 -4.86
C GLU A 124 -8.98 3.44 -5.16
N GLN A 125 -9.18 2.26 -5.75
CA GLN A 125 -10.51 1.82 -6.18
C GLN A 125 -11.41 1.38 -5.03
N GLU A 126 -10.86 0.71 -4.01
CA GLU A 126 -11.65 0.06 -2.96
C GLU A 126 -11.73 0.89 -1.67
N VAL A 127 -10.73 1.75 -1.39
CA VAL A 127 -10.66 2.56 -0.17
C VAL A 127 -10.93 4.04 -0.48
N LEU A 128 -10.17 4.64 -1.39
CA LEU A 128 -10.34 6.06 -1.72
C LEU A 128 -11.71 6.30 -2.36
N LEU A 129 -11.96 5.64 -3.48
CA LEU A 129 -13.19 5.77 -4.27
C LEU A 129 -14.27 4.76 -3.86
N GLY A 130 -13.93 3.83 -2.96
CA GLY A 130 -14.80 2.75 -2.52
C GLY A 130 -15.31 2.93 -1.09
N ASN A 131 -15.68 1.82 -0.47
CA ASN A 131 -16.30 1.77 0.85
C ASN A 131 -15.63 0.77 1.80
N LYS A 132 -14.37 0.43 1.53
CA LYS A 132 -13.57 -0.44 2.38
C LYS A 132 -12.56 0.36 3.18
N ASP A 133 -12.18 -0.17 4.33
CA ASP A 133 -11.01 0.32 5.03
C ASP A 133 -9.73 -0.34 4.51
N VAL A 134 -8.59 0.29 4.76
CA VAL A 134 -7.28 -0.30 4.43
C VAL A 134 -7.14 -1.72 4.98
N ASN A 135 -7.62 -1.97 6.21
CA ASN A 135 -7.53 -3.30 6.85
C ASN A 135 -8.36 -4.39 6.13
N ASP A 136 -9.30 -4.03 5.27
CA ASP A 136 -10.10 -4.99 4.51
C ASP A 136 -9.37 -5.49 3.25
N ILE A 137 -8.28 -4.84 2.86
CA ILE A 137 -7.47 -5.21 1.71
C ILE A 137 -6.47 -6.30 2.14
N LYS A 138 -6.87 -7.55 1.97
CA LYS A 138 -6.11 -8.73 2.43
C LYS A 138 -5.71 -9.71 1.32
N LYS A 139 -6.14 -9.44 0.09
CA LYS A 139 -5.87 -10.29 -1.08
C LYS A 139 -4.99 -9.52 -2.04
N PHE A 140 -3.84 -10.07 -2.40
CA PHE A 140 -2.83 -9.41 -3.23
C PHE A 140 -2.43 -10.33 -4.38
#